data_AF-A0A5N4AWL6-F1
#
_entry.id   AF-A0A5N4AWL6-F1
#
_cell.length_a   1.000
_cell.length_b   1.000
_cell.length_c   1.000
_cell.angle_alpha   90.00
_cell.angle_beta   90.00
_cell.angle_gamma   90.00
#
_symmetry.space_group_name_H-M   'P 1'
#
loop_
_entity.id
_entity.type
_entity.pdbx_description
1 polymer ?
#
loop_
_entity_poly.entity_id
_entity_poly.type
_entity_poly.pdbx_seq_one_letter_code
_entity_poly.pdbx_strand_id
1 'polypeptide(L)'
;MYKYIRLTNTLRYSGERINNGIRLCCTHEFNSNKHRSRSHTAGLLFGAAVSSLLAYKIYKENKFVYLKEAEKQINTDKYGAYQPNLPEYSLEEVTKHATKSTKIWVIFRRGVYDITSFVEEHPGGDQIMLGAGNSIEPFWLLYGVHNQIQIYEMLEKMRIGNISEKDAGESVKDMSDPYHNDPKRHPILKPASVKPFNAEAPLSLLADNFISPNELFYVRNHLPVPEVDISTYELEVEVEGTKKKLVLSFKDLERLQKHTITATIMCAGNRRSEMSKLKTVKGLDWGCAAIGNATYTGVRLRDVLDKVGIKEGSDYKHVQFEGLDTDSTGKSYGASIPFWRAVDKKCDVLLAYEMNGKPLPKDHGFPIRVVVPGVVGARNVKWLGKIVVSQNESDSHWQQNDYKGFSPSIDWDNVDFSTAPAIQELPVTSAICKPAPGSTVKIEDGCIFVQEFSRE
;
A
#
# COMPACT_ATOMS: atom_id res chain seq x y z
N MET A 1 3.79 -9.30 -21.15
CA MET A 1 3.98 -10.38 -22.13
C MET A 1 2.82 -10.26 -23.11
N TYR A 2 3.04 -10.07 -24.43
CA TYR A 2 1.94 -9.80 -25.36
C TYR A 2 1.18 -11.09 -25.68
N LYS A 3 -0.14 -11.14 -25.42
CA LYS A 3 -1.00 -12.27 -25.76
C LYS A 3 -2.17 -11.82 -26.64
N TYR A 4 -2.44 -12.59 -27.69
CA TYR A 4 -3.57 -12.41 -28.60
C TYR A 4 -4.68 -13.37 -28.21
N ILE A 5 -5.84 -12.88 -27.76
CA ILE A 5 -7.01 -13.72 -27.40
C ILE A 5 -8.04 -13.68 -28.54
N ARG A 6 -8.28 -14.83 -29.19
CA ARG A 6 -9.30 -14.99 -30.24
C ARG A 6 -10.66 -15.22 -29.58
N LEU A 7 -11.61 -14.32 -29.83
CA LEU A 7 -13.00 -14.52 -29.43
C LEU A 7 -13.66 -15.50 -30.41
N THR A 8 -13.63 -16.79 -30.08
CA THR A 8 -14.53 -17.79 -30.66
C THR A 8 -15.08 -18.67 -29.53
N ASN A 9 -16.38 -18.95 -29.56
CA ASN A 9 -17.05 -19.85 -28.61
C ASN A 9 -16.51 -21.29 -28.73
N THR A 10 -15.36 -21.61 -28.12
CA THR A 10 -14.96 -22.92 -27.54
C THR A 10 -13.48 -22.91 -27.17
N LEU A 11 -13.18 -23.32 -25.93
CA LEU A 11 -11.84 -23.55 -25.40
C LEU A 11 -11.18 -24.79 -26.03
N ARG A 12 -9.93 -24.66 -26.50
CA ARG A 12 -8.85 -25.67 -26.36
C ARG A 12 -7.50 -25.01 -26.66
N TYR A 13 -6.52 -25.22 -25.78
CA TYR A 13 -5.14 -24.77 -25.93
C TYR A 13 -4.21 -25.98 -26.11
N SER A 14 -3.24 -25.87 -27.02
CA SER A 14 -1.99 -26.64 -27.02
C SER A 14 -0.89 -25.92 -27.80
N GLY A 15 0.29 -25.74 -27.18
CA GLY A 15 1.61 -25.81 -27.84
C GLY A 15 2.26 -24.56 -28.48
N GLU A 16 3.38 -24.15 -27.85
CA GLU A 16 4.69 -23.66 -28.37
C GLU A 16 4.95 -22.26 -29.00
N ARG A 17 6.14 -21.73 -28.66
CA ARG A 17 6.71 -20.41 -28.98
C ARG A 17 7.26 -20.33 -30.40
N ILE A 18 6.92 -19.27 -31.13
CA ILE A 18 7.76 -18.67 -32.18
C ILE A 18 7.62 -17.14 -32.16
N ASN A 19 8.73 -16.43 -32.39
CA ASN A 19 8.83 -14.97 -32.51
C ASN A 19 8.04 -14.41 -33.70
N ASN A 20 7.63 -13.13 -33.53
CA ASN A 20 7.04 -12.21 -34.50
C ASN A 20 5.55 -12.38 -34.81
N GLY A 21 4.71 -11.77 -33.94
CA GLY A 21 3.41 -11.12 -34.21
C GLY A 21 2.26 -11.98 -34.77
N ILE A 22 1.06 -11.89 -34.19
CA ILE A 22 -0.15 -12.55 -34.75
C ILE A 22 -1.35 -11.60 -34.76
N ARG A 23 -2.15 -11.63 -35.83
CA ARG A 23 -3.43 -10.92 -36.02
C ARG A 23 -4.57 -11.94 -35.85
N LEU A 24 -5.71 -11.57 -35.26
CA LEU A 24 -6.81 -12.52 -35.02
C LEU A 24 -8.02 -12.24 -35.91
N CYS A 25 -8.28 -13.14 -36.86
CA CYS A 25 -9.41 -13.04 -37.79
C CYS A 25 -10.70 -13.62 -37.19
N CYS A 26 -11.79 -12.85 -37.29
CA CYS A 26 -13.13 -13.40 -37.48
C CYS A 26 -13.35 -13.66 -38.97
N THR A 27 -13.71 -14.89 -39.34
CA THR A 27 -14.16 -15.18 -40.70
C THR A 27 -15.67 -14.95 -40.78
N HIS A 28 -16.07 -13.92 -41.51
CA HIS A 28 -17.21 -14.04 -42.42
C HIS A 28 -16.78 -13.57 -43.81
N GLU A 29 -17.31 -14.29 -44.79
CA GLU A 29 -16.90 -14.50 -46.18
C GLU A 29 -16.25 -13.35 -46.96
N PHE A 30 -15.31 -13.79 -47.80
CA PHE A 30 -14.65 -13.05 -48.87
C PHE A 30 -15.64 -12.33 -49.78
N ASN A 31 -15.33 -11.08 -50.11
CA ASN A 31 -15.38 -10.67 -51.50
C ASN A 31 -14.08 -9.94 -51.86
N SER A 32 -13.48 -10.39 -52.95
CA SER A 32 -12.13 -10.03 -53.40
C SER A 32 -12.07 -8.63 -53.99
N ASN A 33 -10.97 -7.89 -53.73
CA ASN A 33 -10.22 -7.28 -54.82
C ASN A 33 -8.80 -6.82 -54.44
N LYS A 34 -7.89 -7.05 -55.40
CA LYS A 34 -6.46 -6.74 -55.41
C LYS A 34 -6.20 -5.22 -55.38
N HIS A 35 -5.15 -4.76 -54.69
CA HIS A 35 -3.89 -4.31 -55.33
C HIS A 35 -2.91 -3.56 -54.39
N ARG A 36 -1.63 -3.85 -54.65
CA ARG A 36 -0.41 -3.01 -54.62
C ARG A 36 0.27 -2.66 -53.29
N SER A 37 1.55 -3.03 -53.26
CA SER A 37 2.58 -2.61 -52.32
C SER A 37 2.97 -1.15 -52.50
N ARG A 38 3.47 -0.54 -51.41
CA ARG A 38 4.54 0.46 -51.44
C ARG A 38 5.18 0.59 -50.06
N SER A 39 6.50 0.46 -50.04
CA SER A 39 7.41 0.71 -48.92
C SER A 39 7.42 2.20 -48.56
N HIS A 40 7.45 2.54 -47.27
CA HIS A 40 8.05 3.79 -46.81
C HIS A 40 8.69 3.62 -45.43
N THR A 41 10.02 3.53 -45.45
CA THR A 41 10.91 3.93 -44.38
C THR A 41 10.93 5.47 -44.30
N ALA A 42 10.32 6.06 -43.27
CA ALA A 42 10.66 7.38 -42.73
C ALA A 42 9.66 7.76 -41.62
N GLY A 43 10.14 8.03 -40.39
CA GLY A 43 9.30 8.67 -39.38
C GLY A 43 9.65 8.41 -37.91
N LEU A 44 10.92 8.48 -37.52
CA LEU A 44 11.35 8.27 -36.11
C LEU A 44 11.58 9.56 -35.30
N LEU A 45 11.17 10.74 -35.79
CA LEU A 45 11.40 12.01 -35.07
C LEU A 45 10.15 12.88 -34.81
N PHE A 46 8.94 12.43 -35.17
CA PHE A 46 7.71 13.19 -34.90
C PHE A 46 6.87 12.67 -33.71
N GLY A 47 7.22 11.51 -33.14
CA GLY A 47 6.42 10.86 -32.09
C GLY A 47 6.47 11.52 -30.71
N ALA A 48 7.57 12.18 -30.35
CA ALA A 48 7.77 12.73 -29.00
C ALA A 48 7.04 14.07 -28.76
N ALA A 49 6.85 14.89 -29.81
CA ALA A 49 6.18 16.19 -29.69
C ALA A 49 4.65 16.08 -29.76
N VAL A 50 4.11 15.12 -30.53
CA VAL A 50 2.67 14.91 -30.66
C VAL A 50 2.09 14.24 -29.42
N SER A 51 2.83 13.33 -28.78
CA SER A 51 2.44 12.68 -27.52
C SER A 51 2.37 13.65 -26.35
N SER A 52 3.29 14.63 -26.26
CA SER A 52 3.29 15.65 -25.22
C SER A 52 2.17 16.68 -25.39
N LEU A 53 1.83 17.07 -26.63
CA LEU A 53 0.66 17.94 -26.92
C LEU A 53 -0.68 17.23 -26.66
N LEU A 54 -0.79 15.95 -27.01
CA LEU A 54 -1.99 15.16 -26.75
C LEU A 54 -2.17 14.92 -25.24
N ALA A 55 -1.09 14.62 -24.50
CA ALA A 55 -1.10 14.53 -23.05
C ALA A 55 -1.50 15.86 -22.39
N TYR A 56 -1.04 17.00 -22.90
CA TYR A 56 -1.43 18.32 -22.42
C TYR A 56 -2.91 18.66 -22.69
N LYS A 57 -3.44 18.26 -23.84
CA LYS A 57 -4.86 18.45 -24.17
C LYS A 57 -5.76 17.56 -23.32
N ILE A 58 -5.41 16.28 -23.15
CA ILE A 58 -6.07 15.36 -22.22
C ILE A 58 -5.99 15.88 -20.78
N TYR A 59 -4.83 16.44 -20.36
CA TYR A 59 -4.65 17.10 -19.07
C TYR A 59 -5.63 18.27 -18.87
N LYS A 60 -5.78 19.15 -19.86
CA LYS A 60 -6.64 20.35 -19.74
C LYS A 60 -8.13 19.99 -19.73
N GLU A 61 -8.55 19.02 -20.54
CA GLU A 61 -9.95 18.57 -20.63
C GLU A 61 -10.35 17.75 -19.39
N ASN A 62 -9.47 16.89 -18.86
CA ASN A 62 -9.77 16.08 -17.68
C ASN A 62 -9.57 16.81 -16.34
N LYS A 63 -8.78 17.89 -16.29
CA LYS A 63 -8.61 18.71 -15.08
C LYS A 63 -9.94 19.24 -14.54
N PHE A 64 -10.89 19.60 -15.40
CA PHE A 64 -12.19 20.11 -14.98
C PHE A 64 -13.19 19.03 -14.57
N VAL A 65 -13.05 17.81 -15.07
CA VAL A 65 -13.89 16.66 -14.68
C VAL A 65 -13.46 16.14 -13.31
N TYR A 66 -12.15 15.98 -13.09
CA TYR A 66 -11.61 15.47 -11.84
C TYR A 66 -11.64 16.47 -10.68
N LEU A 67 -11.56 17.78 -10.93
CA LEU A 67 -11.77 18.79 -9.88
C LEU A 67 -13.20 18.73 -9.32
N LYS A 68 -14.21 18.49 -10.16
CA LYS A 68 -15.61 18.34 -9.71
C LYS A 68 -15.88 17.03 -8.95
N GLU A 69 -15.11 15.96 -9.24
CA GLU A 69 -15.25 14.68 -8.51
C GLU A 69 -14.43 14.66 -7.21
N ALA A 70 -13.26 15.30 -7.17
CA ALA A 70 -12.45 15.44 -5.96
C ALA A 70 -13.07 16.37 -4.91
N GLU A 71 -13.93 17.31 -5.32
CA GLU A 71 -14.69 18.20 -4.43
C GLU A 71 -15.93 17.56 -3.80
N LYS A 72 -16.31 16.33 -4.16
CA LYS A 72 -17.28 15.56 -3.35
C LYS A 72 -16.58 15.01 -2.10
N GLN A 73 -16.13 15.90 -1.21
CA GLN A 73 -15.99 15.55 0.19
C GLN A 73 -17.37 15.07 0.66
N ILE A 74 -17.47 13.79 1.03
CA ILE A 74 -18.63 13.32 1.78
C ILE A 74 -18.63 14.11 3.07
N ASN A 75 -19.69 14.86 3.32
CA ASN A 75 -19.86 15.61 4.57
C ASN A 75 -20.01 14.59 5.72
N THR A 76 -18.90 14.33 6.41
CA THR A 76 -18.85 13.50 7.62
C THR A 76 -19.06 14.33 8.89
N ASP A 77 -19.31 15.65 8.77
CA ASP A 77 -19.45 16.57 9.91
C ASP A 77 -20.68 16.26 10.77
N LYS A 78 -21.66 15.54 10.21
CA LYS A 78 -22.82 15.03 10.96
C LYS A 78 -22.45 13.97 12.02
N TYR A 79 -21.38 13.19 11.80
CA TYR A 79 -20.96 12.14 12.72
C TYR A 79 -20.19 12.75 13.89
N GLY A 80 -20.49 12.34 15.12
CA GLY A 80 -19.98 12.96 16.35
C GLY A 80 -20.49 14.38 16.60
N ALA A 81 -21.45 14.89 15.82
CA ALA A 81 -22.13 16.16 16.12
C ALA A 81 -23.01 16.01 17.37
N TYR A 82 -23.22 17.10 18.12
CA TYR A 82 -24.05 17.11 19.33
C TYR A 82 -25.48 16.61 19.06
N GLN A 83 -26.01 15.75 19.94
CA GLN A 83 -27.38 15.24 19.86
C GLN A 83 -28.21 15.65 21.09
N PRO A 84 -29.22 16.54 20.95
CA PRO A 84 -29.91 17.14 22.10
C PRO A 84 -30.75 16.15 22.93
N ASN A 85 -31.09 14.98 22.36
CA ASN A 85 -31.93 13.98 23.03
C ASN A 85 -31.12 12.93 23.80
N LEU A 86 -29.79 13.07 23.86
CA LEU A 86 -28.89 12.14 24.54
C LEU A 86 -28.28 12.80 25.79
N PRO A 87 -27.96 12.01 26.82
CA PRO A 87 -27.36 12.53 28.05
C PRO A 87 -26.00 13.18 27.78
N GLU A 88 -25.62 14.12 28.64
CA GLU A 88 -24.30 14.75 28.65
C GLU A 88 -23.43 14.16 29.77
N TYR A 89 -22.14 14.00 29.46
CA TYR A 89 -21.12 13.50 30.37
C TYR A 89 -19.97 14.51 30.43
N SER A 90 -19.36 14.67 31.60
CA SER A 90 -18.09 15.37 31.79
C SER A 90 -16.90 14.51 31.37
N LEU A 91 -15.75 15.13 31.10
CA LEU A 91 -14.52 14.38 30.82
C LEU A 91 -14.09 13.51 32.00
N GLU A 92 -14.31 13.95 33.24
CA GLU A 92 -14.01 13.17 34.45
C GLU A 92 -14.86 11.89 34.54
N GLU A 93 -16.13 11.97 34.15
CA GLU A 93 -17.00 10.79 34.08
C GLU A 93 -16.51 9.82 33.01
N VAL A 94 -16.23 10.30 31.79
CA VAL A 94 -15.73 9.44 30.71
C VAL A 94 -14.41 8.75 31.09
N THR A 95 -13.49 9.46 31.78
CA THR A 95 -12.19 8.91 32.21
C THR A 95 -12.32 7.73 33.17
N LYS A 96 -13.43 7.62 33.92
CA LYS A 96 -13.69 6.47 34.82
C LYS A 96 -13.99 5.18 34.03
N HIS A 97 -14.32 5.29 32.75
CA HIS A 97 -14.69 4.21 31.86
C HIS A 97 -13.54 3.83 30.90
N ALA A 98 -12.39 3.43 31.47
CA ALA A 98 -11.18 3.09 30.70
C ALA A 98 -10.86 1.57 30.65
N THR A 99 -11.68 0.71 31.25
CA THR A 99 -11.40 -0.74 31.37
C THR A 99 -12.65 -1.58 31.13
N LYS A 100 -12.50 -2.86 30.79
CA LYS A 100 -13.65 -3.74 30.55
C LYS A 100 -14.58 -3.87 31.76
N SER A 101 -14.06 -3.85 32.99
CA SER A 101 -14.87 -3.90 34.22
C SER A 101 -15.64 -2.60 34.47
N THR A 102 -15.10 -1.46 34.04
CA THR A 102 -15.78 -0.16 34.15
C THR A 102 -16.55 0.22 32.89
N LYS A 103 -16.56 -0.63 31.85
CA LYS A 103 -16.90 -0.28 30.46
C LYS A 103 -15.87 0.66 29.85
N ILE A 104 -15.75 0.61 28.53
CA ILE A 104 -14.71 1.31 27.75
C ILE A 104 -15.42 2.38 26.94
N TRP A 105 -15.36 3.62 27.42
CA TRP A 105 -15.95 4.76 26.75
C TRP A 105 -14.89 5.54 25.99
N VAL A 106 -15.28 6.13 24.85
CA VAL A 106 -14.41 6.99 24.04
C VAL A 106 -15.16 8.22 23.58
N ILE A 107 -14.42 9.29 23.27
CA ILE A 107 -14.95 10.56 22.77
C ILE A 107 -14.55 10.72 21.30
N PHE A 108 -15.52 11.02 20.45
CA PHE A 108 -15.26 11.49 19.09
C PHE A 108 -16.11 12.72 18.83
N ARG A 109 -15.44 13.87 18.64
CA ARG A 109 -16.04 15.20 18.54
C ARG A 109 -16.90 15.49 19.76
N ARG A 110 -18.21 15.63 19.59
CA ARG A 110 -19.16 15.85 20.67
C ARG A 110 -19.80 14.57 21.19
N GLY A 111 -19.59 13.41 20.54
CA GLY A 111 -20.20 12.14 20.93
C GLY A 111 -19.39 11.37 21.97
N VAL A 112 -20.10 10.67 22.87
CA VAL A 112 -19.53 9.67 23.79
C VAL A 112 -20.08 8.31 23.39
N TYR A 113 -19.19 7.31 23.29
CA TYR A 113 -19.51 5.98 22.77
C TYR A 113 -19.02 4.90 23.73
N ASP A 114 -19.83 3.86 23.91
CA ASP A 114 -19.43 2.65 24.65
C ASP A 114 -18.96 1.60 23.65
N ILE A 115 -17.64 1.41 23.57
CA ILE A 115 -17.01 0.47 22.63
C ILE A 115 -16.68 -0.87 23.29
N THR A 116 -17.16 -1.15 24.51
CA THR A 116 -16.76 -2.31 25.30
C THR A 116 -16.89 -3.63 24.54
N SER A 117 -17.97 -3.80 23.79
CA SER A 117 -18.22 -5.01 22.99
C SER A 117 -17.43 -5.06 21.68
N PHE A 118 -16.92 -3.93 21.20
CA PHE A 118 -16.27 -3.83 19.90
C PHE A 118 -14.73 -3.93 19.98
N VAL A 119 -14.14 -3.71 21.15
CA VAL A 119 -12.69 -3.74 21.37
C VAL A 119 -12.06 -5.03 20.85
N GLU A 120 -12.68 -6.18 21.12
CA GLU A 120 -12.17 -7.50 20.70
C GLU A 120 -12.31 -7.73 19.19
N GLU A 121 -13.21 -7.01 18.51
CA GLU A 121 -13.47 -7.10 17.07
C GLU A 121 -12.71 -6.03 16.25
N HIS A 122 -11.96 -5.14 16.92
CA HIS A 122 -11.27 -4.04 16.25
C HIS A 122 -10.07 -4.56 15.45
N PRO A 123 -9.97 -4.26 14.15
CA PRO A 123 -8.89 -4.76 13.29
C PRO A 123 -7.48 -4.31 13.70
N GLY A 124 -7.35 -3.22 14.48
CA GLY A 124 -6.09 -2.75 15.02
C GLY A 124 -5.67 -3.46 16.32
N GLY A 125 -6.47 -4.41 16.81
CA GLY A 125 -6.26 -5.09 18.09
C GLY A 125 -6.33 -4.12 19.27
N ASP A 126 -5.47 -4.34 20.27
CA ASP A 126 -5.44 -3.56 21.52
C ASP A 126 -5.15 -2.06 21.33
N GLN A 127 -4.76 -1.62 20.14
CA GLN A 127 -4.54 -0.20 19.82
C GLN A 127 -5.79 0.66 20.04
N ILE A 128 -7.00 0.08 19.93
CA ILE A 128 -8.25 0.80 20.25
C ILE A 128 -8.32 1.22 21.72
N MET A 129 -7.65 0.49 22.62
CA MET A 129 -7.64 0.79 24.06
C MET A 129 -6.90 2.08 24.42
N LEU A 130 -6.10 2.63 23.50
CA LEU A 130 -5.43 3.91 23.70
C LEU A 130 -6.41 5.07 23.82
N GLY A 131 -7.60 4.93 23.25
CA GLY A 131 -8.69 5.89 23.42
C GLY A 131 -9.54 5.69 24.66
N ALA A 132 -9.31 4.62 25.44
CA ALA A 132 -10.17 4.27 26.55
C ALA A 132 -10.21 5.38 27.62
N GLY A 133 -11.41 5.85 27.92
CA GLY A 133 -11.66 6.97 28.82
C GLY A 133 -11.27 8.34 28.26
N ASN A 134 -10.94 8.45 26.96
CA ASN A 134 -10.44 9.69 26.36
C ASN A 134 -10.96 9.87 24.92
N SER A 135 -10.48 10.92 24.25
CA SER A 135 -10.72 11.17 22.84
C SER A 135 -9.98 10.17 21.96
N ILE A 136 -10.69 9.68 20.94
CA ILE A 136 -10.14 8.87 19.85
C ILE A 136 -9.73 9.70 18.62
N GLU A 137 -9.98 11.01 18.63
CA GLU A 137 -9.60 11.92 17.54
C GLU A 137 -8.10 11.91 17.21
N PRO A 138 -7.15 11.84 18.18
CA PRO A 138 -5.73 11.66 17.87
C PRO A 138 -5.48 10.44 16.96
N PHE A 139 -6.09 9.32 17.30
CA PHE A 139 -5.93 8.06 16.57
C PHE A 139 -6.73 8.06 15.26
N TRP A 140 -7.85 8.78 15.19
CA TRP A 140 -8.63 8.95 13.97
C TRP A 140 -7.89 9.78 12.92
N LEU A 141 -7.18 10.82 13.38
CA LEU A 141 -6.29 11.63 12.54
C LEU A 141 -5.13 10.78 12.04
N LEU A 142 -4.51 10.00 12.94
CA LEU A 142 -3.37 9.14 12.62
C LEU A 142 -3.74 7.96 11.71
N TYR A 143 -4.86 7.29 11.94
CA TYR A 143 -5.27 6.11 11.22
C TYR A 143 -6.51 6.38 10.38
N GLY A 144 -6.41 7.16 9.31
CA GLY A 144 -7.60 7.49 8.53
C GLY A 144 -8.16 6.37 7.65
N VAL A 145 -7.83 5.09 7.92
CA VAL A 145 -8.75 3.99 7.60
C VAL A 145 -10.13 4.27 8.23
N HIS A 146 -10.17 4.90 9.40
CA HIS A 146 -11.41 5.25 10.09
C HIS A 146 -12.21 6.39 9.43
N ASN A 147 -11.69 7.04 8.38
CA ASN A 147 -12.38 8.10 7.65
C ASN A 147 -13.36 7.58 6.57
N GLN A 148 -13.67 6.28 6.59
CA GLN A 148 -14.68 5.68 5.70
C GLN A 148 -16.09 5.83 6.31
N ILE A 149 -17.10 6.16 5.48
CA ILE A 149 -18.51 6.37 5.91
C ILE A 149 -19.00 5.23 6.82
N GLN A 150 -18.78 3.99 6.38
CA GLN A 150 -19.22 2.79 7.08
C GLN A 150 -18.65 2.66 8.51
N ILE A 151 -17.45 3.20 8.75
CA ILE A 151 -16.83 3.19 10.08
C ILE A 151 -17.45 4.28 10.95
N TYR A 152 -17.74 5.46 10.41
CA TYR A 152 -18.50 6.48 11.14
C TYR A 152 -19.91 5.98 11.51
N GLU A 153 -20.60 5.31 10.59
CA GLU A 153 -21.92 4.72 10.86
C GLU A 153 -21.86 3.62 11.91
N MET A 154 -20.80 2.81 11.90
CA MET A 154 -20.56 1.81 12.93
C MET A 154 -20.30 2.45 14.30
N LEU A 155 -19.49 3.52 14.35
CA LEU A 155 -19.24 4.26 15.59
C LEU A 155 -20.53 4.84 16.18
N GLU A 156 -21.37 5.47 15.37
CA GLU A 156 -22.66 6.03 15.86
C GLU A 156 -23.60 4.99 16.45
N LYS A 157 -23.54 3.73 16.02
CA LYS A 157 -24.34 2.65 16.63
C LYS A 157 -23.96 2.38 18.09
N MET A 158 -22.74 2.77 18.49
CA MET A 158 -22.22 2.60 19.85
C MET A 158 -22.40 3.86 20.72
N ARG A 159 -23.13 4.86 20.22
CA ARG A 159 -23.29 6.15 20.89
C ARG A 159 -24.17 6.03 22.13
N ILE A 160 -23.69 6.60 23.24
CA ILE A 160 -24.42 6.64 24.51
C ILE A 160 -24.75 8.05 24.99
N GLY A 161 -24.08 9.07 24.46
CA GLY A 161 -24.24 10.43 24.94
C GLY A 161 -23.46 11.48 24.17
N ASN A 162 -23.32 12.64 24.82
CA ASN A 162 -22.47 13.73 24.40
C ASN A 162 -21.45 14.08 25.49
N ILE A 163 -20.31 14.64 25.08
CA ILE A 163 -19.40 15.31 26.01
C ILE A 163 -19.94 16.71 26.32
N SER A 164 -19.73 17.17 27.55
CA SER A 164 -20.11 18.51 28.01
C SER A 164 -19.46 19.58 27.12
N GLU A 165 -20.15 20.70 26.92
CA GLU A 165 -19.61 21.79 26.09
C GLU A 165 -18.30 22.39 26.64
N LYS A 166 -18.16 22.43 27.96
CA LYS A 166 -16.96 22.92 28.64
C LYS A 166 -15.74 22.05 28.36
N ASP A 167 -15.94 20.73 28.30
CA ASP A 167 -14.85 19.77 28.11
C ASP A 167 -14.63 19.41 26.64
N ALA A 168 -15.55 19.82 25.75
CA ALA A 168 -15.44 19.61 24.32
C ALA A 168 -14.18 20.28 23.77
N GLY A 169 -13.30 19.48 23.18
CA GLY A 169 -12.08 19.97 22.55
C GLY A 169 -10.87 20.09 23.48
N GLU A 170 -10.99 19.93 24.80
CA GLU A 170 -9.85 19.99 25.74
C GLU A 170 -8.76 18.96 25.37
N SER A 171 -9.16 17.76 24.95
CA SER A 171 -8.26 16.66 24.55
C SER A 171 -7.57 16.84 23.20
N VAL A 172 -7.93 17.86 22.41
CA VAL A 172 -7.38 18.12 21.06
C VAL A 172 -6.73 19.50 20.92
N LYS A 173 -6.71 20.34 21.96
CA LYS A 173 -6.20 21.72 21.92
C LYS A 173 -4.74 21.85 21.48
N ASP A 174 -3.90 20.85 21.75
CA ASP A 174 -2.45 20.89 21.47
C ASP A 174 -2.03 20.05 20.26
N MET A 175 -2.97 19.54 19.46
CA MET A 175 -2.62 18.61 18.38
C MET A 175 -2.50 19.27 17.01
N SER A 176 -1.25 19.38 16.54
CA SER A 176 -0.95 19.65 15.14
C SER A 176 -1.29 18.43 14.27
N ASP A 177 -1.74 18.67 13.03
CA ASP A 177 -2.01 17.62 12.05
C ASP A 177 -0.73 16.78 11.79
N PRO A 178 -0.69 15.49 12.16
CA PRO A 178 0.54 14.71 12.06
C PRO A 178 1.00 14.50 10.61
N TYR A 179 0.13 14.78 9.63
CA TYR A 179 0.41 14.66 8.20
C TYR A 179 0.80 15.98 7.53
N HIS A 180 0.97 17.08 8.27
CA HIS A 180 1.21 18.39 7.65
C HIS A 180 2.49 18.45 6.79
N ASN A 181 3.50 17.64 7.11
CA ASN A 181 4.78 17.56 6.39
C ASN A 181 4.84 16.46 5.33
N ASP A 182 3.74 15.76 5.09
CA ASP A 182 3.68 14.74 4.05
C ASP A 182 4.03 15.35 2.68
N PRO A 183 4.75 14.61 1.81
CA PRO A 183 5.13 15.11 0.49
C PRO A 183 3.90 15.41 -0.38
N LYS A 184 4.07 16.32 -1.33
CA LYS A 184 3.06 16.54 -2.39
C LYS A 184 3.13 15.39 -3.40
N ARG A 185 1.97 14.87 -3.79
CA ARG A 185 1.85 13.77 -4.76
C ARG A 185 1.24 14.22 -6.08
N HIS A 186 1.46 13.43 -7.13
CA HIS A 186 0.88 13.73 -8.43
C HIS A 186 -0.66 13.58 -8.39
N PRO A 187 -1.43 14.57 -8.87
CA PRO A 187 -2.90 14.59 -8.74
C PRO A 187 -3.62 13.52 -9.56
N ILE A 188 -2.90 12.80 -10.43
CA ILE A 188 -3.47 11.68 -11.20
C ILE A 188 -3.67 10.42 -10.35
N LEU A 189 -2.95 10.31 -9.23
CA LEU A 189 -3.14 9.21 -8.30
C LEU A 189 -4.53 9.35 -7.69
N LYS A 190 -5.32 8.28 -7.71
CA LYS A 190 -6.64 8.27 -7.08
C LYS A 190 -6.47 7.77 -5.65
N PRO A 191 -6.60 8.64 -4.62
CA PRO A 191 -6.37 8.21 -3.25
C PRO A 191 -7.53 7.35 -2.75
N ALA A 192 -7.22 6.14 -2.31
CA ALA A 192 -8.10 5.33 -1.46
C ALA A 192 -8.12 5.88 -0.01
N SER A 193 -7.06 6.60 0.40
CA SER A 193 -7.04 7.42 1.61
C SER A 193 -6.06 8.59 1.43
N VAL A 194 -6.38 9.73 2.04
CA VAL A 194 -5.50 10.93 2.02
C VAL A 194 -4.56 10.94 3.23
N LYS A 195 -5.02 10.45 4.39
CA LYS A 195 -4.27 10.40 5.65
C LYS A 195 -4.58 9.08 6.35
N PRO A 196 -3.64 8.14 6.49
CA PRO A 196 -2.37 8.12 5.77
C PRO A 196 -2.58 8.07 4.25
N PHE A 197 -1.66 8.66 3.49
CA PHE A 197 -1.79 8.70 2.03
C PHE A 197 -1.64 7.31 1.42
N ASN A 198 -2.68 6.88 0.69
CA ASN A 198 -2.73 5.61 -0.01
C ASN A 198 -3.40 5.81 -1.36
N ALA A 199 -2.68 5.59 -2.45
CA ALA A 199 -3.19 5.84 -3.79
C ALA A 199 -2.53 4.93 -4.84
N GLU A 200 -3.28 4.62 -5.89
CA GLU A 200 -2.80 3.90 -7.07
C GLU A 200 -2.92 4.79 -8.31
N ALA A 201 -2.08 4.50 -9.31
CA ALA A 201 -2.23 5.13 -10.61
C ALA A 201 -3.47 4.59 -11.34
N PRO A 202 -4.05 5.36 -12.29
CA PRO A 202 -5.07 4.80 -13.16
C PRO A 202 -4.56 3.53 -13.84
N LEU A 203 -5.35 2.46 -13.79
CA LEU A 203 -4.99 1.16 -14.34
C LEU A 203 -4.57 1.23 -15.82
N SER A 204 -5.16 2.15 -16.59
CA SER A 204 -4.80 2.39 -17.99
C SER A 204 -3.36 2.85 -18.20
N LEU A 205 -2.67 3.38 -17.18
CA LEU A 205 -1.28 3.83 -17.28
C LEU A 205 -0.29 2.79 -16.73
N LEU A 206 -0.78 1.78 -16.00
CA LEU A 206 0.05 0.85 -15.25
C LEU A 206 1.01 0.06 -16.15
N ALA A 207 0.53 -0.39 -17.31
CA ALA A 207 1.28 -1.23 -18.25
C ALA A 207 1.91 -0.44 -19.42
N ASP A 208 1.86 0.90 -19.40
CA ASP A 208 2.43 1.73 -20.47
C ASP A 208 3.95 1.73 -20.49
N ASN A 209 4.56 1.48 -19.33
CA ASN A 209 6.01 1.35 -19.19
C ASN A 209 6.34 0.10 -18.37
N PHE A 210 7.40 -0.61 -18.75
CA PHE A 210 7.90 -1.72 -17.94
C PHE A 210 8.39 -1.24 -16.57
N ILE A 211 8.98 -0.04 -16.52
CA ILE A 211 9.37 0.65 -15.28
C ILE A 211 8.35 1.74 -14.99
N SER A 212 7.63 1.61 -13.87
CA SER A 212 6.67 2.59 -13.40
C SER A 212 7.40 3.87 -12.97
N PRO A 213 7.05 5.06 -13.50
CA PRO A 213 7.61 6.32 -13.02
C PRO A 213 7.39 6.51 -11.51
N ASN A 214 8.36 7.11 -10.81
CA ASN A 214 8.32 7.26 -9.34
C ASN A 214 7.05 7.98 -8.86
N GLU A 215 6.60 8.97 -9.62
CA GLU A 215 5.43 9.81 -9.34
C GLU A 215 4.10 9.07 -9.57
N LEU A 216 4.12 7.94 -10.27
CA LEU A 216 2.97 7.08 -10.57
C LEU A 216 3.03 5.73 -9.85
N PHE A 217 4.15 5.42 -9.19
CA PHE A 217 4.27 4.20 -8.41
C PHE A 217 3.28 4.27 -7.22
N TYR A 218 2.49 3.21 -7.02
CA TYR A 218 1.45 3.22 -5.99
C TYR A 218 2.04 3.51 -4.60
N VAL A 219 1.34 4.31 -3.80
CA VAL A 219 1.76 4.66 -2.45
C VAL A 219 0.88 3.93 -1.46
N ARG A 220 1.49 3.22 -0.51
CA ARG A 220 0.82 2.66 0.65
C ARG A 220 1.57 3.10 1.91
N ASN A 221 0.96 3.98 2.69
CA ASN A 221 1.45 4.42 4.00
C ASN A 221 0.46 3.98 5.08
N HIS A 222 0.96 3.46 6.21
CA HIS A 222 0.14 3.19 7.40
C HIS A 222 0.11 4.40 8.35
N LEU A 223 1.14 5.23 8.28
CA LEU A 223 1.48 6.29 9.22
C LEU A 223 1.99 7.52 8.45
N PRO A 224 2.21 8.68 9.11
CA PRO A 224 2.83 9.85 8.50
C PRO A 224 4.20 9.55 7.92
N VAL A 225 4.58 10.27 6.86
CA VAL A 225 5.90 10.11 6.24
C VAL A 225 6.97 10.75 7.13
N PRO A 226 7.98 10.00 7.61
CA PRO A 226 9.03 10.56 8.45
C PRO A 226 9.84 11.66 7.73
N GLU A 227 10.19 12.70 8.49
CA GLU A 227 11.17 13.69 8.06
C GLU A 227 12.56 13.26 8.52
N VAL A 228 13.40 12.85 7.56
CA VAL A 228 14.72 12.31 7.85
C VAL A 228 15.80 13.29 7.39
N ASP A 229 16.61 13.76 8.34
CA ASP A 229 17.89 14.42 8.04
C ASP A 229 18.94 13.34 7.77
N ILE A 230 19.45 13.32 6.54
CA ILE A 230 20.44 12.33 6.09
C ILE A 230 21.78 12.45 6.82
N SER A 231 22.12 13.64 7.33
CA SER A 231 23.38 13.89 8.02
C SER A 231 23.44 13.24 9.41
N THR A 232 22.28 13.01 10.02
CA THR A 232 22.12 12.37 11.33
C THR A 232 21.45 11.00 11.24
N TYR A 233 21.19 10.51 10.03
CA TYR A 233 20.56 9.21 9.82
C TYR A 233 21.51 8.09 10.22
N GLU A 234 21.00 7.15 11.01
CA GLU A 234 21.68 5.93 11.42
C GLU A 234 20.77 4.71 11.17
N LEU A 235 21.36 3.66 10.61
CA LEU A 235 20.77 2.34 10.51
C LEU A 235 21.35 1.44 11.58
N GLU A 236 20.51 0.95 12.48
CA GLU A 236 20.88 0.02 13.53
C GLU A 236 20.73 -1.43 13.08
N VAL A 237 21.72 -2.27 13.38
CA VAL A 237 21.69 -3.72 13.13
C VAL A 237 22.06 -4.44 14.41
N GLU A 238 21.14 -5.27 14.90
CA GLU A 238 21.30 -6.05 16.12
C GLU A 238 21.13 -7.55 15.86
N VAL A 239 21.81 -8.36 16.66
CA VAL A 239 21.72 -9.82 16.63
C VAL A 239 21.22 -10.30 17.99
N GLU A 240 19.99 -10.82 18.01
CA GLU A 240 19.32 -11.31 19.20
C GLU A 240 20.16 -12.36 19.94
N GLY A 241 20.16 -12.27 21.27
CA GLY A 241 20.93 -13.17 22.14
C GLY A 241 22.43 -12.90 22.16
N THR A 242 22.91 -11.81 21.55
CA THR A 242 24.33 -11.45 21.54
C THR A 242 24.56 -9.97 21.87
N LYS A 243 25.82 -9.59 22.12
CA LYS A 243 26.23 -8.17 22.24
C LYS A 243 26.62 -7.54 20.90
N LYS A 244 26.41 -8.24 19.78
CA LYS A 244 26.80 -7.75 18.46
C LYS A 244 25.79 -6.70 18.00
N LYS A 245 26.27 -5.46 17.87
CA LYS A 245 25.54 -4.32 17.35
C LYS A 245 26.41 -3.59 16.33
N LEU A 246 25.80 -3.14 15.26
CA LEU A 246 26.41 -2.31 14.24
C LEU A 246 25.49 -1.11 13.98
N VAL A 247 26.05 0.08 13.95
CA VAL A 247 25.35 1.31 13.56
C VAL A 247 26.04 1.85 12.32
N LEU A 248 25.29 2.08 11.25
CA LEU A 248 25.80 2.56 9.97
C LEU A 248 25.19 3.92 9.66
N SER A 249 26.02 4.93 9.39
CA SER A 249 25.53 6.16 8.78
C SER A 249 25.12 5.92 7.32
N PHE A 250 24.36 6.86 6.73
CA PHE A 250 24.06 6.79 5.29
C PHE A 250 25.34 6.68 4.44
N LYS A 251 26.40 7.43 4.81
CA LYS A 251 27.69 7.42 4.12
C LYS A 251 28.42 6.08 4.23
N ASP A 252 28.24 5.34 5.32
CA ASP A 252 28.82 4.00 5.47
C ASP A 252 28.15 3.00 4.54
N LEU A 253 26.83 3.12 4.32
CA LEU A 253 26.10 2.32 3.35
C LEU A 253 26.55 2.64 1.91
N GLU A 254 26.75 3.92 1.56
CA GLU A 254 27.23 4.32 0.23
C GLU A 254 28.64 3.79 -0.10
N ARG A 255 29.45 3.48 0.91
CA ARG A 255 30.80 2.90 0.73
C ARG A 255 30.78 1.39 0.43
N LEU A 256 29.66 0.71 0.64
CA LEU A 256 29.55 -0.72 0.35
C LEU A 256 29.31 -0.96 -1.14
N GLN A 257 29.48 -2.21 -1.57
CA GLN A 257 29.30 -2.57 -2.97
C GLN A 257 27.84 -2.33 -3.41
N LYS A 258 27.68 -1.38 -4.34
CA LYS A 258 26.39 -1.02 -4.94
C LYS A 258 25.86 -2.18 -5.80
N HIS A 259 24.58 -2.47 -5.65
CA HIS A 259 23.88 -3.51 -6.41
C HIS A 259 22.51 -3.00 -6.88
N THR A 260 22.17 -3.27 -8.14
CA THR A 260 20.91 -2.85 -8.76
C THR A 260 20.09 -4.06 -9.13
N ILE A 261 18.81 -4.04 -8.76
CA ILE A 261 17.81 -5.04 -9.16
C ILE A 261 16.63 -4.35 -9.83
N THR A 262 15.87 -5.08 -10.64
CA THR A 262 14.53 -4.66 -11.08
C THR A 262 13.53 -5.57 -10.38
N ALA A 263 12.61 -4.98 -9.62
CA ALA A 263 11.64 -5.74 -8.84
C ALA A 263 10.25 -5.10 -8.89
N THR A 264 9.25 -5.96 -8.97
CA THR A 264 7.84 -5.57 -8.81
C THR A 264 7.43 -5.71 -7.35
N ILE A 265 6.90 -4.64 -6.78
CA ILE A 265 6.30 -4.65 -5.44
C ILE A 265 4.78 -4.58 -5.60
N MET A 266 4.06 -5.47 -4.92
CA MET A 266 2.59 -5.54 -4.94
C MET A 266 2.03 -5.57 -3.52
N CYS A 267 0.98 -4.79 -3.26
CA CYS A 267 0.24 -4.86 -2.01
C CYS A 267 -0.56 -6.16 -1.91
N ALA A 268 -0.64 -6.77 -0.72
CA ALA A 268 -1.56 -7.90 -0.48
C ALA A 268 -3.02 -7.55 -0.81
N GLY A 269 -3.40 -6.29 -0.63
CA GLY A 269 -4.75 -5.80 -0.89
C GLY A 269 -5.05 -5.46 -2.34
N ASN A 270 -4.13 -5.71 -3.29
CA ASN A 270 -4.39 -5.44 -4.69
C ASN A 270 -5.67 -6.17 -5.14
N ARG A 271 -6.55 -5.49 -5.89
CA ARG A 271 -7.86 -5.98 -6.36
C ARG A 271 -8.90 -6.21 -5.25
N ARG A 272 -8.73 -5.64 -4.05
CA ARG A 272 -9.72 -5.79 -2.95
C ARG A 272 -11.13 -5.34 -3.35
N SER A 273 -11.27 -4.31 -4.17
CA SER A 273 -12.57 -3.83 -4.66
C SER A 273 -13.40 -4.91 -5.37
N GLU A 274 -12.76 -5.93 -5.96
CA GLU A 274 -13.44 -7.06 -6.57
C GLU A 274 -14.01 -8.03 -5.53
N MET A 275 -13.31 -8.22 -4.40
CA MET A 275 -13.82 -9.00 -3.27
C MET A 275 -15.04 -8.31 -2.63
N SER A 276 -14.96 -6.98 -2.47
CA SER A 276 -16.05 -6.16 -1.91
C SER A 276 -17.35 -6.25 -2.70
N LYS A 277 -17.30 -6.60 -4.00
CA LYS A 277 -18.51 -6.84 -4.81
C LYS A 277 -19.26 -8.12 -4.43
N LEU A 278 -18.58 -9.08 -3.80
CA LEU A 278 -19.17 -10.34 -3.35
C LEU A 278 -19.62 -10.26 -1.89
N LYS A 279 -18.73 -9.79 -1.00
CA LYS A 279 -19.00 -9.56 0.42
C LYS A 279 -18.15 -8.37 0.85
N THR A 280 -18.74 -7.42 1.58
CA THR A 280 -18.00 -6.28 2.13
C THR A 280 -16.85 -6.78 3.00
N VAL A 281 -15.62 -6.32 2.70
CA VAL A 281 -14.40 -6.64 3.45
C VAL A 281 -13.81 -5.38 4.07
N LYS A 282 -13.10 -5.50 5.20
CA LYS A 282 -12.38 -4.38 5.81
C LYS A 282 -11.08 -4.10 5.04
N GLY A 283 -10.75 -2.82 4.82
CA GLY A 283 -9.49 -2.39 4.22
C GLY A 283 -9.65 -1.25 3.19
N LEU A 284 -8.52 -0.85 2.61
CA LEU A 284 -8.49 0.13 1.52
C LEU A 284 -9.09 -0.46 0.24
N ASP A 285 -9.95 0.31 -0.43
CA ASP A 285 -10.67 -0.10 -1.63
C ASP A 285 -9.79 -0.01 -2.89
N TRP A 286 -8.81 -0.91 -3.00
CA TRP A 286 -7.89 -0.96 -4.12
C TRP A 286 -8.56 -1.54 -5.37
N GLY A 287 -8.33 -0.89 -6.51
CA GLY A 287 -8.43 -1.44 -7.84
C GLY A 287 -7.29 -2.41 -8.16
N CYS A 288 -6.99 -2.58 -9.44
CA CYS A 288 -5.98 -3.55 -9.92
C CYS A 288 -4.55 -2.98 -9.99
N ALA A 289 -4.30 -1.76 -9.51
CA ALA A 289 -3.04 -1.04 -9.68
C ALA A 289 -2.30 -0.76 -8.36
N ALA A 290 -2.58 -1.49 -7.28
CA ALA A 290 -1.75 -1.50 -6.07
C ALA A 290 -0.50 -2.38 -6.26
N ILE A 291 0.20 -2.15 -7.37
CA ILE A 291 1.37 -2.87 -7.87
C ILE A 291 2.24 -1.89 -8.68
N GLY A 292 3.56 -2.02 -8.63
CA GLY A 292 4.47 -1.21 -9.43
C GLY A 292 5.82 -1.90 -9.63
N ASN A 293 6.49 -1.60 -10.75
CA ASN A 293 7.79 -2.19 -11.08
C ASN A 293 8.85 -1.09 -11.22
N ALA A 294 9.98 -1.24 -10.54
CA ALA A 294 11.05 -0.24 -10.55
C ALA A 294 12.43 -0.89 -10.51
N THR A 295 13.44 -0.13 -10.92
CA THR A 295 14.82 -0.45 -10.63
C THR A 295 15.19 0.11 -9.27
N TYR A 296 15.76 -0.71 -8.40
CA TYR A 296 16.20 -0.33 -7.07
C TYR A 296 17.70 -0.50 -6.98
N THR A 297 18.37 0.49 -6.40
CA THR A 297 19.81 0.42 -6.19
C THR A 297 20.18 0.73 -4.76
N GLY A 298 21.14 -0.02 -4.23
CA GLY A 298 21.51 0.03 -2.83
C GLY A 298 22.61 -0.97 -2.50
N VAL A 299 22.57 -1.50 -1.29
CA VAL A 299 23.50 -2.53 -0.81
C VAL A 299 22.74 -3.81 -0.51
N ARG A 300 23.35 -4.97 -0.76
CA ARG A 300 22.68 -6.24 -0.45
C ARG A 300 22.61 -6.42 1.07
N LEU A 301 21.44 -6.84 1.57
CA LEU A 301 21.23 -7.10 3.00
C LEU A 301 22.25 -8.10 3.53
N ARG A 302 22.51 -9.19 2.79
CA ARG A 302 23.52 -10.19 3.17
C ARG A 302 24.91 -9.60 3.42
N ASP A 303 25.32 -8.60 2.64
CA ASP A 303 26.65 -7.99 2.77
C ASP A 303 26.73 -7.08 4.01
N VAL A 304 25.60 -6.56 4.48
CA VAL A 304 25.48 -5.84 5.77
C VAL A 304 25.47 -6.82 6.94
N LEU A 305 24.71 -7.91 6.84
CA LEU A 305 24.66 -8.98 7.86
C LEU A 305 26.03 -9.64 8.07
N ASP A 306 26.79 -9.85 6.99
CA ASP A 306 28.15 -10.40 7.04
C ASP A 306 29.09 -9.56 7.92
N LYS A 307 28.88 -8.24 8.04
CA LYS A 307 29.68 -7.36 8.91
C LYS A 307 29.50 -7.62 10.41
N VAL A 308 28.37 -8.17 10.82
CA VAL A 308 28.13 -8.66 12.18
C VAL A 308 28.39 -10.17 12.31
N GLY A 309 28.98 -10.78 11.28
CA GLY A 309 29.33 -12.19 11.23
C GLY A 309 28.12 -13.12 11.07
N ILE A 310 27.02 -12.61 10.53
CA ILE A 310 25.81 -13.36 10.21
C ILE A 310 25.83 -13.74 8.74
N LYS A 311 25.81 -15.04 8.46
CA LYS A 311 26.01 -15.59 7.11
C LYS A 311 25.13 -16.81 6.88
N GLU A 312 25.16 -17.33 5.66
CA GLU A 312 24.53 -18.61 5.33
C GLU A 312 25.02 -19.71 6.30
N GLY A 313 24.08 -20.44 6.90
CA GLY A 313 24.34 -21.44 7.93
C GLY A 313 24.36 -20.92 9.39
N SER A 314 24.20 -19.61 9.64
CA SER A 314 23.94 -19.12 11.00
C SER A 314 22.58 -19.62 11.52
N ASP A 315 22.51 -19.96 12.80
CA ASP A 315 21.30 -20.50 13.44
C ASP A 315 20.33 -19.39 13.84
N TYR A 316 19.59 -18.87 12.86
CA TYR A 316 18.50 -17.91 13.04
C TYR A 316 17.39 -18.22 12.03
N LYS A 317 16.16 -17.79 12.35
CA LYS A 317 14.99 -18.10 11.52
C LYS A 317 14.43 -16.89 10.80
N HIS A 318 14.66 -15.68 11.32
CA HIS A 318 14.09 -14.46 10.77
C HIS A 318 15.06 -13.28 10.80
N VAL A 319 14.85 -12.35 9.88
CA VAL A 319 15.37 -10.99 9.94
C VAL A 319 14.19 -10.04 9.98
N GLN A 320 14.12 -9.27 11.05
CA GLN A 320 13.09 -8.28 11.33
C GLN A 320 13.58 -6.89 10.91
N PHE A 321 12.64 -6.04 10.54
CA PHE A 321 12.88 -4.69 10.03
C PHE A 321 11.89 -3.73 10.71
N GLU A 322 12.38 -2.59 11.17
CA GLU A 322 11.55 -1.52 11.74
C GLU A 322 11.79 -0.22 10.98
N GLY A 323 10.69 0.43 10.61
CA GLY A 323 10.66 1.76 10.01
C GLY A 323 10.81 2.86 11.07
N LEU A 324 11.09 4.07 10.58
CA LEU A 324 11.09 5.31 11.37
C LEU A 324 9.68 5.89 11.52
N ASP A 325 8.69 5.37 10.78
CA ASP A 325 7.29 5.74 10.96
C ASP A 325 6.72 5.05 12.19
N THR A 326 6.35 5.86 13.18
CA THR A 326 5.79 5.43 14.46
C THR A 326 4.35 5.85 14.61
N ASP A 327 3.58 5.03 15.33
CA ASP A 327 2.27 5.44 15.79
C ASP A 327 2.36 6.37 17.02
N SER A 328 1.19 6.82 17.49
CA SER A 328 1.06 7.67 18.67
C SER A 328 1.57 7.03 19.97
N THR A 329 1.78 5.71 20.01
CA THR A 329 2.39 5.00 21.15
C THR A 329 3.90 4.90 21.04
N GLY A 330 4.47 5.33 19.91
CA GLY A 330 5.88 5.18 19.59
C GLY A 330 6.23 3.82 18.98
N LYS A 331 5.24 2.98 18.61
CA LYS A 331 5.53 1.69 17.97
C LYS A 331 5.73 1.89 16.47
N SER A 332 6.87 1.42 15.97
CA SER A 332 7.24 1.51 14.55
C SER A 332 6.50 0.52 13.66
N TYR A 333 6.31 0.88 12.38
CA TYR A 333 6.00 -0.10 11.34
C TYR A 333 7.08 -1.19 11.31
N GLY A 334 6.65 -2.45 11.41
CA GLY A 334 7.57 -3.59 11.50
C GLY A 334 7.11 -4.78 10.67
N ALA A 335 8.08 -5.50 10.12
CA ALA A 335 7.87 -6.75 9.41
C ALA A 335 9.11 -7.65 9.48
N SER A 336 8.98 -8.92 9.07
CA SER A 336 10.13 -9.82 8.96
C SER A 336 10.07 -10.72 7.74
N ILE A 337 11.25 -11.16 7.30
CA ILE A 337 11.41 -12.22 6.29
C ILE A 337 12.14 -13.43 6.90
N PRO A 338 11.98 -14.62 6.31
CA PRO A 338 12.79 -15.77 6.69
C PRO A 338 14.29 -15.51 6.52
N PHE A 339 15.09 -15.98 7.48
CA PHE A 339 16.54 -15.77 7.54
C PHE A 339 17.25 -16.23 6.27
N TRP A 340 16.89 -17.42 5.77
CA TRP A 340 17.49 -17.98 4.55
C TRP A 340 17.39 -17.01 3.36
N ARG A 341 16.27 -16.28 3.22
CA ARG A 341 16.07 -15.31 2.14
C ARG A 341 16.97 -14.09 2.30
N ALA A 342 17.23 -13.67 3.53
CA ALA A 342 18.06 -12.51 3.82
C ALA A 342 19.54 -12.75 3.46
N VAL A 343 20.02 -13.99 3.56
CA VAL A 343 21.44 -14.36 3.34
C VAL A 343 21.70 -15.05 1.99
N ASP A 344 20.69 -15.65 1.35
CA ASP A 344 20.84 -16.31 0.05
C ASP A 344 21.18 -15.29 -1.06
N LYS A 345 22.27 -15.56 -1.77
CA LYS A 345 22.78 -14.76 -2.89
C LYS A 345 21.82 -14.70 -4.08
N LYS A 346 20.88 -15.64 -4.19
CA LYS A 346 19.88 -15.71 -5.29
C LYS A 346 18.62 -14.90 -5.00
N CYS A 347 18.40 -14.48 -3.76
CA CYS A 347 17.21 -13.71 -3.39
C CYS A 347 17.36 -12.20 -3.59
N ASP A 348 18.61 -11.72 -3.75
CA ASP A 348 18.97 -10.32 -3.98
C ASP A 348 18.20 -9.32 -3.10
N VAL A 349 18.05 -9.62 -1.80
CA VAL A 349 17.44 -8.69 -0.84
C VAL A 349 18.33 -7.46 -0.69
N LEU A 350 17.73 -6.28 -0.85
CA LEU A 350 18.46 -5.02 -0.98
C LEU A 350 18.01 -4.02 0.09
N LEU A 351 18.96 -3.29 0.66
CA LEU A 351 18.74 -2.02 1.35
C LEU A 351 18.92 -0.91 0.31
N ALA A 352 17.83 -0.51 -0.33
CA ALA A 352 17.81 0.44 -1.44
C ALA A 352 17.86 1.88 -0.91
N TYR A 353 18.66 2.73 -1.56
CA TYR A 353 18.65 4.20 -1.40
C TYR A 353 18.28 4.94 -2.70
N GLU A 354 18.23 4.22 -3.82
CA GLU A 354 17.84 4.73 -5.14
C GLU A 354 16.67 3.93 -5.71
N MET A 355 15.80 4.63 -6.45
CA MET A 355 14.69 4.07 -7.21
C MET A 355 14.61 4.76 -8.57
N ASN A 356 14.67 3.97 -9.64
CA ASN A 356 14.69 4.40 -11.04
C ASN A 356 15.83 5.40 -11.34
N GLY A 357 17.02 5.12 -10.79
CA GLY A 357 18.24 5.92 -10.99
C GLY A 357 18.26 7.28 -10.28
N LYS A 358 17.29 7.54 -9.40
CA LYS A 358 17.21 8.74 -8.56
C LYS A 358 17.21 8.34 -7.08
N PRO A 359 17.55 9.23 -6.14
CA PRO A 359 17.31 8.99 -4.72
C PRO A 359 15.86 8.57 -4.47
N LEU A 360 15.65 7.73 -3.46
CA LEU A 360 14.29 7.32 -3.07
C LEU A 360 13.41 8.56 -2.82
N PRO A 361 12.20 8.62 -3.41
CA PRO A 361 11.21 9.62 -2.99
C PRO A 361 10.79 9.40 -1.53
N LYS A 362 10.40 10.47 -0.83
CA LYS A 362 9.93 10.42 0.56
C LYS A 362 8.85 9.35 0.78
N ASP A 363 7.81 9.32 -0.06
CA ASP A 363 6.73 8.32 0.02
C ASP A 363 7.20 6.86 -0.15
N HIS A 364 8.36 6.65 -0.77
CA HIS A 364 8.89 5.34 -1.11
C HIS A 364 10.04 4.91 -0.20
N GLY A 365 10.30 5.65 0.88
CA GLY A 365 11.20 5.23 1.95
C GLY A 365 12.55 5.92 1.99
N PHE A 366 12.65 7.18 1.55
CA PHE A 366 13.88 7.96 1.76
C PHE A 366 14.32 7.97 3.24
N PRO A 367 15.59 7.74 3.59
CA PRO A 367 16.72 7.53 2.67
C PRO A 367 16.96 6.06 2.31
N ILE A 368 16.46 5.11 3.12
CA ILE A 368 16.65 3.67 2.92
C ILE A 368 15.33 2.90 3.05
N ARG A 369 15.09 1.96 2.14
CA ARG A 369 14.06 0.93 2.29
C ARG A 369 14.62 -0.47 2.11
N VAL A 370 13.94 -1.47 2.66
CA VAL A 370 14.12 -2.86 2.26
C VAL A 370 13.39 -3.11 0.95
N VAL A 371 14.03 -3.84 0.03
CA VAL A 371 13.43 -4.42 -1.16
C VAL A 371 13.66 -5.93 -1.13
N VAL A 372 12.57 -6.68 -1.10
CA VAL A 372 12.54 -8.15 -1.04
C VAL A 372 11.85 -8.68 -2.30
N PRO A 373 12.61 -9.05 -3.34
CA PRO A 373 12.05 -9.56 -4.59
C PRO A 373 11.13 -10.78 -4.37
N GLY A 374 10.03 -10.83 -5.12
CA GLY A 374 9.07 -11.94 -5.07
C GLY A 374 8.14 -11.95 -3.84
N VAL A 375 8.35 -11.06 -2.87
CA VAL A 375 7.59 -11.01 -1.61
C VAL A 375 6.58 -9.87 -1.63
N VAL A 376 5.50 -10.03 -0.85
CA VAL A 376 4.47 -9.01 -0.64
C VAL A 376 5.07 -7.68 -0.17
N GLY A 377 4.48 -6.57 -0.65
CA GLY A 377 4.94 -5.22 -0.36
C GLY A 377 5.01 -4.88 1.13
N ALA A 378 4.22 -5.56 1.98
CA ALA A 378 4.26 -5.37 3.43
C ALA A 378 5.64 -5.66 4.06
N ARG A 379 6.43 -6.58 3.49
CA ARG A 379 7.77 -6.93 4.01
C ARG A 379 8.88 -6.00 3.49
N ASN A 380 8.54 -5.09 2.57
CA ASN A 380 9.47 -4.13 1.97
C ASN A 380 9.46 -2.84 2.80
N VAL A 381 9.88 -2.92 4.06
CA VAL A 381 9.83 -1.82 5.05
C VAL A 381 10.50 -0.57 4.51
N LYS A 382 9.80 0.56 4.61
CA LYS A 382 10.27 1.89 4.18
C LYS A 382 10.84 2.64 5.37
N TRP A 383 11.64 3.68 5.10
CA TRP A 383 12.22 4.53 6.13
C TRP A 383 12.96 3.69 7.19
N LEU A 384 13.79 2.75 6.74
CA LEU A 384 14.36 1.71 7.60
C LEU A 384 15.25 2.33 8.68
N GLY A 385 14.95 2.06 9.95
CA GLY A 385 15.74 2.50 11.10
C GLY A 385 16.48 1.37 11.79
N LYS A 386 15.90 0.16 11.83
CA LYS A 386 16.48 -0.98 12.55
C LYS A 386 16.32 -2.31 11.83
N ILE A 387 17.33 -3.16 11.96
CA ILE A 387 17.35 -4.56 11.52
C ILE A 387 17.68 -5.44 12.73
N VAL A 388 16.90 -6.49 12.96
CA VAL A 388 17.14 -7.46 14.03
C VAL A 388 17.20 -8.87 13.47
N VAL A 389 18.30 -9.57 13.71
CA VAL A 389 18.40 -11.02 13.41
C VAL A 389 17.86 -11.79 14.61
N SER A 390 16.81 -12.59 14.42
CA SER A 390 16.03 -13.20 15.51
C SER A 390 15.63 -14.65 15.22
N GLN A 391 15.30 -15.39 16.29
CA GLN A 391 14.66 -16.70 16.20
C GLN A 391 13.17 -16.61 15.83
N ASN A 392 12.55 -15.46 16.01
CA ASN A 392 11.11 -15.28 15.86
C ASN A 392 10.79 -14.28 14.75
N GLU A 393 9.59 -14.39 14.18
CA GLU A 393 9.03 -13.32 13.36
C GLU A 393 8.97 -12.01 14.15
N SER A 394 8.90 -10.89 13.42
CA SER A 394 8.61 -9.59 14.04
C SER A 394 7.32 -9.66 14.85
N ASP A 395 7.35 -9.14 16.07
CA ASP A 395 6.20 -9.02 16.98
C ASP A 395 5.26 -7.86 16.61
N SER A 396 5.54 -7.18 15.50
CA SER A 396 4.75 -6.07 15.02
C SER A 396 3.34 -6.53 14.62
N HIS A 397 2.35 -5.67 14.86
CA HIS A 397 0.95 -5.95 14.56
C HIS A 397 0.78 -6.37 13.08
N TRP A 398 1.45 -5.68 12.15
CA TRP A 398 1.39 -5.98 10.72
C TRP A 398 2.04 -7.32 10.31
N GLN A 399 2.86 -7.92 11.17
CA GLN A 399 3.39 -9.27 10.93
C GLN A 399 2.49 -10.34 11.56
N GLN A 400 2.01 -10.10 12.78
CA GLN A 400 1.30 -11.09 13.58
C GLN A 400 -0.21 -11.14 13.28
N ASN A 401 -0.85 -9.98 13.16
CA ASN A 401 -2.31 -9.81 13.17
C ASN A 401 -2.86 -9.15 11.89
N ASP A 402 -2.07 -9.11 10.82
CA ASP A 402 -2.50 -8.64 9.49
C ASP A 402 -1.74 -9.43 8.40
N TYR A 403 -2.10 -9.22 7.13
CA TYR A 403 -1.46 -9.81 5.96
C TYR A 403 -1.37 -11.34 6.03
N LYS A 404 -2.50 -11.98 6.34
CA LYS A 404 -2.71 -13.43 6.36
C LYS A 404 -3.95 -13.79 5.54
N GLY A 405 -3.95 -14.96 4.92
CA GLY A 405 -5.07 -15.48 4.14
C GLY A 405 -5.88 -16.51 4.93
N PHE A 406 -7.20 -16.41 4.91
CA PHE A 406 -8.10 -17.29 5.65
C PHE A 406 -9.14 -17.94 4.73
N SER A 407 -9.78 -19.02 5.22
CA SER A 407 -10.93 -19.62 4.54
C SER A 407 -12.06 -18.60 4.38
N PRO A 408 -12.83 -18.62 3.26
CA PRO A 408 -13.99 -17.76 3.08
C PRO A 408 -15.09 -17.92 4.15
N SER A 409 -15.05 -18.98 4.96
CA SER A 409 -15.97 -19.24 6.08
C SER A 409 -15.60 -18.49 7.37
N ILE A 410 -14.42 -17.88 7.45
CA ILE A 410 -13.95 -17.12 8.61
C ILE A 410 -14.50 -15.69 8.56
N ASP A 411 -14.93 -15.18 9.72
CA ASP A 411 -15.40 -13.80 9.92
C ASP A 411 -14.70 -13.18 11.13
N TRP A 412 -15.01 -11.92 11.46
CA TRP A 412 -14.30 -11.17 12.52
C TRP A 412 -14.50 -11.74 13.92
N ASP A 413 -15.60 -12.43 14.18
CA ASP A 413 -15.92 -13.03 15.47
C ASP A 413 -15.16 -14.33 15.75
N ASN A 414 -14.58 -14.96 14.72
CA ASN A 414 -13.93 -16.27 14.83
C ASN A 414 -12.54 -16.35 14.18
N VAL A 415 -11.98 -15.22 13.74
CA VAL A 415 -10.64 -15.18 13.16
C VAL A 415 -9.57 -15.45 14.23
N ASP A 416 -8.72 -16.44 13.96
CA ASP A 416 -7.52 -16.72 14.74
C ASP A 416 -6.28 -16.56 13.84
N PHE A 417 -5.55 -15.47 14.03
CA PHE A 417 -4.36 -15.16 13.22
C PHE A 417 -3.21 -16.16 13.41
N SER A 418 -3.20 -16.97 14.46
CA SER A 418 -2.17 -18.00 14.65
C SER A 418 -2.33 -19.18 13.68
N THR A 419 -3.52 -19.36 13.10
CA THR A 419 -3.85 -20.49 12.21
C THR A 419 -3.36 -20.31 10.77
N ALA A 420 -2.92 -19.11 10.40
CA ALA A 420 -2.47 -18.79 9.04
C ALA A 420 -1.04 -18.22 9.06
N PRO A 421 -0.19 -18.62 8.10
CA PRO A 421 1.15 -18.04 7.98
C PRO A 421 1.08 -16.60 7.48
N ALA A 422 2.00 -15.76 7.95
CA ALA A 422 2.19 -14.42 7.39
C ALA A 422 2.49 -14.51 5.88
N ILE A 423 1.80 -13.71 5.05
CA ILE A 423 2.04 -13.70 3.61
C ILE A 423 3.49 -13.29 3.36
N GLN A 424 4.22 -14.13 2.62
CA GLN A 424 5.56 -13.87 2.12
C GLN A 424 5.48 -13.75 0.60
N GLU A 425 5.62 -14.86 -0.12
CA GLU A 425 5.41 -14.90 -1.57
C GLU A 425 3.93 -14.68 -1.92
N LEU A 426 3.70 -14.01 -3.05
CA LEU A 426 2.35 -13.78 -3.58
C LEU A 426 2.09 -14.72 -4.76
N PRO A 427 0.84 -15.23 -4.89
CA PRO A 427 0.47 -16.09 -6.01
C PRO A 427 0.52 -15.33 -7.35
N VAL A 428 0.45 -16.09 -8.43
CA VAL A 428 0.33 -15.55 -9.80
C VAL A 428 -0.84 -14.59 -9.90
N THR A 429 -0.65 -13.48 -10.62
CA THR A 429 -1.72 -12.50 -10.87
C THR A 429 -1.58 -11.84 -12.23
N SER A 430 -2.70 -11.35 -12.75
CA SER A 430 -2.76 -10.54 -13.97
C SER A 430 -4.00 -9.64 -13.94
N ALA A 431 -3.99 -8.59 -14.75
CA ALA A 431 -5.17 -7.78 -15.04
C ALA A 431 -5.06 -7.12 -16.42
N ILE A 432 -6.22 -6.92 -17.07
CA ILE A 432 -6.34 -6.15 -18.30
C ILE A 432 -6.31 -4.66 -17.93
N CYS A 433 -5.33 -3.94 -18.47
CA CYS A 433 -5.14 -2.51 -18.28
C CYS A 433 -5.87 -1.67 -19.36
N LYS A 434 -5.89 -2.18 -20.60
CA LYS A 434 -6.59 -1.57 -21.73
C LYS A 434 -7.32 -2.66 -22.52
N PRO A 435 -8.55 -2.40 -23.01
CA PRO A 435 -9.36 -1.21 -22.74
C PRO A 435 -9.85 -1.13 -21.28
N ALA A 436 -10.18 0.07 -20.80
CA ALA A 436 -10.76 0.23 -19.46
C ALA A 436 -12.23 -0.27 -19.44
N PRO A 437 -12.74 -0.76 -18.30
CA PRO A 437 -14.15 -1.15 -18.17
C PRO A 437 -15.10 -0.03 -18.60
N GLY A 438 -16.11 -0.36 -19.41
CA GLY A 438 -17.12 0.58 -19.91
C GLY A 438 -16.67 1.45 -21.09
N SER A 439 -15.44 1.32 -21.58
CA SER A 439 -14.98 2.09 -22.74
C SER A 439 -15.58 1.59 -24.06
N THR A 440 -15.84 2.52 -24.97
CA THR A 440 -16.17 2.21 -26.37
C THR A 440 -14.86 2.08 -27.15
N VAL A 441 -14.66 0.94 -27.82
CA VAL A 441 -13.44 0.65 -28.58
C VAL A 441 -13.72 0.67 -30.07
N LYS A 442 -12.75 1.17 -30.84
CA LYS A 442 -12.77 1.08 -32.30
C LYS A 442 -12.28 -0.31 -32.71
N ILE A 443 -13.05 -0.97 -33.57
CA ILE A 443 -12.64 -2.21 -34.22
C ILE A 443 -11.78 -1.85 -35.43
N GLU A 444 -10.56 -2.38 -35.49
CA GLU A 444 -9.64 -2.20 -36.61
C GLU A 444 -9.36 -3.57 -37.24
N ASP A 445 -9.81 -3.76 -38.49
CA ASP A 445 -9.71 -5.04 -39.21
C ASP A 445 -10.28 -6.25 -38.42
N GLY A 446 -11.39 -6.04 -37.71
CA GLY A 446 -12.01 -7.07 -36.87
C GLY A 446 -11.28 -7.35 -35.56
N CYS A 447 -10.25 -6.58 -35.20
CA CYS A 447 -9.47 -6.71 -33.98
C CYS A 447 -9.69 -5.54 -33.02
N ILE A 448 -9.40 -5.78 -31.73
CA ILE A 448 -9.25 -4.76 -30.70
C ILE A 448 -7.90 -4.93 -30.00
N PHE A 449 -7.30 -3.82 -29.55
CA PHE A 449 -6.06 -3.84 -28.79
C PHE A 449 -6.34 -4.09 -27.31
N VAL A 450 -5.65 -5.09 -26.73
CA VAL A 450 -5.71 -5.41 -25.30
C VAL A 450 -4.30 -5.35 -24.72
N GLN A 451 -4.16 -4.70 -23.57
CA GLN A 451 -2.90 -4.60 -22.83
C GLN A 451 -3.13 -5.11 -21.41
N GLU A 452 -2.22 -5.94 -20.91
CA GLU A 452 -2.28 -6.53 -19.57
C GLU A 452 -0.94 -6.42 -18.86
N PHE A 453 -0.94 -6.57 -17.54
CA PHE A 453 0.23 -7.02 -16.80
C PHE A 453 0.03 -8.46 -16.32
N SER A 454 1.14 -9.18 -16.16
CA SER A 454 1.20 -10.48 -15.51
C SER A 454 2.39 -10.50 -14.56
N ARG A 455 2.17 -10.99 -13.33
CA ARG A 455 3.23 -11.30 -12.36
C ARG A 455 3.15 -12.80 -12.11
N GLU A 456 4.18 -13.50 -12.55
CA GLU A 456 4.34 -14.95 -12.44
C GLU A 456 5.07 -15.33 -11.16
#